data_AF-A0A6S7B5U1-F1
#
_entry.id   AF-A0A6S7B5U1-F1
#
_cell.length_a   1.000
_cell.length_b   1.000
_cell.length_c   1.000
_cell.angle_alpha   90.00
_cell.angle_beta   90.00
_cell.angle_gamma   90.00
#
_symmetry.space_group_name_H-M   'P 1'
#
loop_
_entity.id
_entity.type
_entity.pdbx_description
1 polymer ?
#
loop_
_entity_poly.entity_id
_entity_poly.type
_entity_poly.pdbx_seq_one_letter_code
_entity_poly.pdbx_strand_id
1 'polypeptide(L)'
;MSITSYAQNFEDVMLWRAVGHVEHGRYIDIGAQDPIIDSVSLAFHERGWHGVHVEPTFHYAQLLREQRPGDTVIQAAVGDSSTLLPFFEIPGIGISTADAKIAEQHRQRGFDIREVTVPCITLAD
;
A
#
# COMPACT_ATOMS: atom_id res chain seq x y z
N MET A 1 18.75 -19.35 5.00
CA MET A 1 18.40 -18.70 3.72
C MET A 1 18.50 -17.20 3.89
N SER A 2 18.94 -16.48 2.88
CA SER A 2 18.92 -15.01 2.88
C SER A 2 17.51 -14.48 2.59
N ILE A 3 17.20 -13.30 3.14
CA ILE A 3 16.02 -12.50 2.77
C ILE A 3 16.48 -11.29 1.97
N THR A 4 15.80 -11.03 0.85
CA THR A 4 15.92 -9.79 0.11
C THR A 4 14.89 -8.84 0.68
N SER A 5 15.32 -7.64 1.06
CA SER A 5 14.43 -6.60 1.54
C SER A 5 14.04 -5.67 0.40
N TYR A 6 12.77 -5.33 0.35
CA TYR A 6 12.17 -4.40 -0.60
C TYR A 6 11.59 -3.15 0.10
N ALA A 7 11.48 -3.20 1.42
CA ALA A 7 10.95 -2.11 2.24
C ALA A 7 11.96 -0.96 2.42
N GLN A 8 11.45 0.25 2.60
CA GLN A 8 12.25 1.46 2.68
C GLN A 8 13.26 1.45 3.85
N ASN A 9 12.86 0.93 5.01
CA ASN A 9 13.69 0.88 6.22
C ASN A 9 13.81 -0.53 6.81
N PHE A 10 13.80 -1.56 5.96
CA PHE A 10 13.92 -2.97 6.35
C PHE A 10 12.80 -3.47 7.28
N GLU A 11 11.61 -2.88 7.20
CA GLU A 11 10.43 -3.28 7.98
C GLU A 11 10.08 -4.76 7.74
N ASP A 12 10.19 -5.20 6.48
CA ASP A 12 9.97 -6.59 6.06
C ASP A 12 10.94 -7.58 6.72
N VAL A 13 12.21 -7.22 6.90
CA VAL A 13 13.20 -8.04 7.63
C VAL A 13 12.85 -8.15 9.10
N MET A 14 12.41 -7.06 9.72
CA MET A 14 12.00 -7.05 11.13
C MET A 14 10.76 -7.92 11.34
N LEU A 15 9.76 -7.79 10.47
CA LEU A 15 8.58 -8.65 10.46
C LEU A 15 8.97 -10.12 10.20
N TRP A 16 9.85 -10.40 9.24
CA TRP A 16 10.30 -11.75 8.93
C TRP A 16 10.99 -12.42 10.13
N ARG A 17 11.75 -11.68 10.94
CA ARG A 17 12.32 -12.22 12.18
C ARG A 17 11.25 -12.61 13.19
N ALA A 18 10.13 -11.91 13.24
CA ALA A 18 9.03 -12.19 14.16
C ALA A 18 8.15 -13.36 13.68
N VAL A 19 7.80 -13.40 12.39
CA VAL A 19 6.76 -14.31 11.87
C VAL A 19 7.22 -15.22 10.72
N GLY A 20 8.49 -15.20 10.32
CA GLY A 20 9.00 -16.00 9.19
C GLY A 20 9.01 -17.51 9.40
N HIS A 21 8.64 -17.98 10.60
CA HIS A 21 8.39 -19.39 10.89
C HIS A 21 6.98 -19.85 10.48
N VAL A 22 6.08 -18.92 10.16
CA VAL A 22 4.73 -19.23 9.68
C VAL A 22 4.80 -19.54 8.18
N GLU A 23 4.39 -20.76 7.83
CA GLU A 23 4.26 -21.20 6.44
C GLU A 23 2.90 -20.73 5.87
N HIS A 24 2.90 -20.28 4.61
CA HIS A 24 1.68 -19.87 3.89
C HIS A 24 0.82 -18.85 4.66
N GLY A 25 1.46 -17.86 5.30
CA GLY A 25 0.76 -16.85 6.07
C GLY A 25 -0.04 -15.88 5.19
N ARG A 26 -0.74 -14.96 5.85
CA ARG A 26 -1.54 -13.93 5.20
C ARG A 26 -1.21 -12.54 5.74
N TYR A 27 -1.35 -11.54 4.89
CA TYR A 27 -1.18 -10.13 5.26
C TYR A 27 -2.33 -9.28 4.73
N ILE A 28 -2.49 -8.12 5.35
CA ILE A 28 -3.26 -7.01 4.83
C ILE A 28 -2.28 -5.83 4.71
N ASP A 29 -2.13 -5.30 3.51
CA ASP A 29 -1.21 -4.21 3.18
C ASP A 29 -2.03 -2.96 2.82
N ILE A 30 -2.01 -1.96 3.71
CA ILE A 30 -2.87 -0.77 3.61
C ILE A 30 -2.03 0.41 3.15
N GLY A 31 -2.41 1.02 2.03
CA GLY A 31 -1.57 1.99 1.33
C GLY A 31 -0.40 1.30 0.63
N ALA A 32 -0.68 0.20 -0.05
CA ALA A 32 0.33 -0.71 -0.60
C ALA A 32 1.22 -0.09 -1.69
N GLN A 33 0.73 0.93 -2.42
CA GLN A 33 1.50 1.66 -3.42
C GLN A 33 2.21 0.74 -4.44
N ASP A 34 3.53 0.87 -4.62
CA ASP A 34 4.28 0.14 -5.64
C ASP A 34 4.48 -1.32 -5.23
N PRO A 35 4.20 -2.29 -6.11
CA PRO A 35 4.35 -3.72 -5.78
C PRO A 35 5.79 -4.17 -5.55
N ILE A 36 6.80 -3.36 -5.86
CA ILE A 36 8.21 -3.74 -5.74
C ILE A 36 8.98 -2.71 -4.91
N ILE A 37 8.83 -1.43 -5.22
CA ILE A 37 9.56 -0.35 -4.59
C ILE A 37 8.92 -0.02 -3.24
N ASP A 38 9.73 0.02 -2.18
CA ASP A 38 9.28 0.28 -0.80
C ASP A 38 8.22 -0.70 -0.29
N SER A 39 8.09 -1.86 -0.93
CA SER A 39 7.06 -2.85 -0.61
C SER A 39 7.45 -3.68 0.61
N VAL A 40 6.66 -3.59 1.68
CA VAL A 40 6.83 -4.43 2.89
C VAL A 40 6.38 -5.88 2.66
N SER A 41 5.49 -6.12 1.70
CA SER A 41 4.81 -7.40 1.50
C SER A 41 5.50 -8.34 0.48
N LEU A 42 6.30 -7.84 -0.47
CA LEU A 42 6.93 -8.66 -1.55
C LEU A 42 7.77 -9.81 -1.00
N ALA A 43 8.59 -9.56 0.02
CA ALA A 43 9.44 -10.60 0.60
C ALA A 43 8.62 -11.77 1.17
N PHE A 44 7.40 -11.52 1.64
CA PHE A 44 6.48 -12.55 2.11
C PHE A 44 5.78 -13.26 0.94
N HIS A 45 5.33 -12.50 -0.06
CA HIS A 45 4.69 -13.04 -1.27
C HIS A 45 5.58 -14.05 -2.00
N GLU A 46 6.87 -13.72 -2.19
CA GLU A 46 7.88 -14.62 -2.78
C GLU A 46 8.07 -15.92 -1.99
N ARG A 47 7.63 -15.95 -0.73
CA ARG A 47 7.73 -17.09 0.20
C ARG A 47 6.40 -17.79 0.39
N GLY A 48 5.46 -17.60 -0.54
CA GLY A 48 4.18 -18.30 -0.60
C GLY A 48 3.10 -17.74 0.32
N TRP A 49 3.30 -16.53 0.86
CA TRP A 49 2.23 -15.82 1.54
C TRP A 49 1.33 -15.14 0.52
N HIS A 50 0.04 -15.03 0.85
CA HIS A 50 -0.94 -14.34 0.02
C HIS A 50 -1.82 -13.43 0.86
N GLY A 51 -2.09 -12.23 0.35
CA GLY A 51 -2.71 -11.18 1.13
C GLY A 51 -3.76 -10.37 0.40
N VAL A 52 -4.17 -9.30 1.07
CA VAL A 52 -5.07 -8.27 0.55
C VAL A 52 -4.30 -6.95 0.52
N HIS A 53 -4.22 -6.33 -0.65
CA HIS A 53 -3.73 -4.96 -0.80
C HIS A 53 -4.92 -4.00 -0.85
N VAL A 54 -4.81 -2.89 -0.12
CA VAL A 54 -5.76 -1.78 -0.20
C VAL A 54 -5.00 -0.55 -0.65
N GLU A 55 -5.33 -0.05 -1.84
CA GLU A 55 -4.61 1.04 -2.50
C GLU A 55 -5.60 2.03 -3.14
N PRO A 56 -5.63 3.31 -2.73
CA PRO A 56 -6.62 4.27 -3.24
C PRO A 56 -6.47 4.58 -4.73
N THR A 57 -5.24 4.63 -5.23
CA THR A 57 -4.95 5.15 -6.57
C THR A 57 -5.13 4.06 -7.63
N PHE A 58 -5.71 4.45 -8.77
CA PHE A 58 -5.97 3.51 -9.86
C PHE A 58 -4.68 2.89 -10.41
N HIS A 59 -3.64 3.72 -10.59
CA HIS A 59 -2.37 3.31 -11.17
C HIS A 59 -1.72 2.18 -10.35
N TYR A 60 -1.53 2.39 -9.05
CA TYR A 60 -0.88 1.40 -8.19
C TYR A 60 -1.77 0.19 -7.93
N ALA A 61 -3.09 0.37 -7.79
CA ALA A 61 -4.01 -0.76 -7.71
C ALA A 61 -3.94 -1.65 -8.97
N GLN A 62 -3.73 -1.08 -10.16
CA GLN A 62 -3.54 -1.88 -11.38
C GLN A 62 -2.20 -2.62 -11.36
N LEU A 63 -1.10 -1.94 -11.01
CA LEU A 63 0.22 -2.57 -10.91
C LEU A 63 0.24 -3.73 -9.90
N LEU A 64 -0.43 -3.57 -8.75
CA LEU A 64 -0.58 -4.63 -7.76
C LEU A 64 -1.32 -5.83 -8.34
N ARG A 65 -2.44 -5.63 -9.07
CA ARG A 65 -3.17 -6.75 -9.70
C ARG A 65 -2.33 -7.50 -10.72
N GLU A 66 -1.49 -6.79 -11.46
CA GLU A 66 -0.62 -7.37 -12.49
C GLU A 66 0.57 -8.13 -11.88
N GLN A 67 1.17 -7.60 -10.81
CA GLN A 67 2.44 -8.09 -10.26
C GLN A 67 2.30 -8.93 -9.00
N ARG A 68 1.10 -9.01 -8.40
CA ARG A 68 0.80 -9.81 -7.20
C ARG A 68 -0.22 -10.91 -7.48
N PRO A 69 0.08 -11.88 -8.37
CA PRO A 69 -0.84 -12.96 -8.64
C PRO A 69 -1.16 -13.74 -7.35
N GLY A 70 -2.44 -14.04 -7.16
CA GLY A 70 -2.96 -14.71 -5.97
C GLY A 70 -3.40 -13.77 -4.84
N ASP A 71 -2.95 -12.52 -4.83
CA ASP A 71 -3.41 -11.53 -3.87
C ASP A 71 -4.73 -10.89 -4.32
N THR A 72 -5.51 -10.44 -3.35
CA THR A 72 -6.71 -9.61 -3.60
C THR A 72 -6.32 -8.14 -3.57
N VAL A 73 -6.83 -7.34 -4.51
CA VAL A 73 -6.56 -5.89 -4.54
C VAL A 73 -7.88 -5.12 -4.48
N ILE A 74 -8.03 -4.34 -3.41
CA ILE A 74 -9.16 -3.43 -3.17
C ILE A 74 -8.69 -2.02 -3.49
N GLN A 75 -9.34 -1.38 -4.47
CA GLN A 75 -9.00 0.00 -4.82
C GLN A 75 -9.80 0.98 -3.96
N ALA A 76 -9.29 1.27 -2.78
CA ALA A 76 -9.92 2.15 -1.79
C ALA A 76 -8.88 2.72 -0.83
N ALA A 77 -9.25 3.79 -0.12
CA ALA A 77 -8.64 4.17 1.15
C ALA A 77 -9.28 3.38 2.31
N VAL A 78 -8.55 3.28 3.42
CA VAL A 78 -9.10 2.77 4.68
C VAL A 78 -9.30 3.92 5.66
N GLY A 79 -10.48 4.00 6.25
CA GLY A 79 -10.88 5.03 7.19
C GLY A 79 -11.86 4.53 8.24
N ASP A 80 -12.59 5.46 8.86
CA ASP A 80 -13.55 5.21 9.93
C ASP A 80 -14.98 4.94 9.44
N SER A 81 -15.21 5.11 8.13
CA SER A 81 -16.53 5.00 7.51
C SER A 81 -16.44 4.62 6.03
N SER A 82 -17.45 3.89 5.55
CA SER A 82 -17.55 3.50 4.15
C SER A 82 -18.22 4.62 3.35
N THR A 83 -17.42 5.43 2.65
CA THR A 83 -17.85 6.64 1.95
C THR A 83 -16.98 6.91 0.72
N LEU A 84 -17.26 7.98 -0.02
CA LEU A 84 -16.28 8.57 -0.94
C LEU A 84 -15.55 9.70 -0.21
N LEU A 85 -14.24 9.82 -0.41
CA LEU A 85 -13.46 10.94 0.14
C LEU A 85 -12.56 11.60 -0.91
N PRO A 86 -12.26 12.91 -0.77
CA PRO A 86 -11.20 13.57 -1.52
C PRO A 86 -9.85 13.00 -1.12
N PHE A 87 -9.06 12.60 -2.12
CA PHE A 87 -7.72 12.07 -1.96
C PHE A 87 -6.76 12.85 -2.86
N PHE A 88 -5.61 13.16 -2.30
CA PHE A 88 -4.57 13.96 -2.92
C PHE A 88 -3.45 13.02 -3.34
N GLU A 89 -3.52 12.55 -4.58
CA GLU A 89 -2.55 11.66 -5.19
C GLU A 89 -1.27 12.44 -5.55
N ILE A 90 -0.13 11.91 -5.09
CA ILE A 90 1.21 12.39 -5.43
C ILE A 90 1.96 11.21 -6.07
N PRO A 91 2.05 11.16 -7.41
CA PRO A 91 2.62 10.02 -8.11
C PRO A 91 4.09 9.76 -7.76
N GLY A 92 4.48 8.50 -7.67
CA GLY A 92 5.89 8.06 -7.69
C GLY A 92 6.61 7.96 -6.35
N ILE A 93 6.08 8.53 -5.26
CA ILE A 93 6.87 8.74 -4.03
C ILE A 93 6.16 8.34 -2.71
N GLY A 94 5.01 7.69 -2.77
CA GLY A 94 4.37 7.09 -1.58
C GLY A 94 3.91 8.10 -0.51
N ILE A 95 3.66 9.36 -0.87
CA ILE A 95 3.25 10.42 0.07
C ILE A 95 1.86 11.01 -0.25
N SER A 96 1.04 10.28 -1.01
CA SER A 96 -0.36 10.63 -1.22
C SER A 96 -1.13 10.67 0.12
N THR A 97 -2.18 11.47 0.21
CA THR A 97 -2.89 11.68 1.48
C THR A 97 -4.37 12.00 1.30
N ALA A 98 -5.20 11.69 2.30
CA ALA A 98 -6.57 12.19 2.41
C ALA A 98 -6.65 13.51 3.21
N ASP A 99 -5.56 13.95 3.85
CA ASP A 99 -5.54 15.19 4.63
C ASP A 99 -5.17 16.39 3.77
N ALA A 100 -6.13 17.29 3.55
CA ALA A 100 -5.94 18.51 2.78
C ALA A 100 -4.82 19.41 3.30
N LYS A 101 -4.55 19.41 4.61
CA LYS A 101 -3.44 20.19 5.20
C LYS A 101 -2.09 19.61 4.81
N ILE A 102 -1.96 18.27 4.82
CA ILE A 102 -0.75 17.58 4.40
C ILE A 102 -0.54 17.79 2.89
N ALA A 103 -1.61 17.67 2.10
CA ALA A 103 -1.56 17.95 0.66
C ALA A 103 -1.09 19.38 0.39
N GLU A 104 -1.60 20.38 1.11
CA GLU A 104 -1.16 21.77 0.92
C GLU A 104 0.31 21.98 1.29
N GLN A 105 0.81 21.32 2.34
CA GLN A 105 2.25 21.33 2.67
C GLN A 105 3.10 20.74 1.53
N HIS A 106 2.64 19.66 0.89
CA HIS A 106 3.32 19.09 -0.27
C HIS A 106 3.27 20.03 -1.49
N ARG A 107 2.14 20.70 -1.72
CA ARG A 107 2.00 21.70 -2.80
C ARG A 107 3.00 22.84 -2.62
N GLN A 108 3.15 23.35 -1.39
CA GLN A 108 4.12 24.39 -1.05
C GLN A 108 5.58 23.94 -1.24
N ARG A 109 5.85 22.64 -1.09
CA ARG A 109 7.15 22.03 -1.38
C ARG A 109 7.38 21.77 -2.88
N GLY A 110 6.41 22.07 -3.74
CA GLY A 110 6.52 21.97 -5.19
C GLY A 110 6.12 20.62 -5.78
N PHE A 111 5.43 19.76 -5.02
CA PHE A 111 4.93 18.50 -5.57
C PHE A 111 3.69 18.73 -6.45
N ASP A 112 3.60 17.96 -7.54
CA ASP A 112 2.37 17.86 -8.32
C ASP A 112 1.34 17.04 -7.54
N ILE A 113 0.12 17.57 -7.43
CA ILE A 113 -0.95 16.96 -6.65
C ILE A 113 -2.19 16.85 -7.51
N ARG A 114 -2.70 15.62 -7.61
CA ARG A 114 -3.95 15.33 -8.30
C ARG A 114 -5.02 15.07 -7.25
N GLU A 115 -6.04 15.91 -7.25
CA GLU A 115 -7.21 15.66 -6.41
C GLU A 115 -8.13 14.68 -7.14
N VAL A 116 -8.38 13.55 -6.50
CA VAL A 116 -9.23 12.47 -6.98
C VAL A 116 -10.24 12.11 -5.91
N THR A 117 -11.41 11.62 -6.29
CA THR A 117 -12.36 11.04 -5.33
C THR A 117 -12.20 9.53 -5.36
N VAL A 118 -11.98 8.93 -4.20
CA VAL A 118 -11.77 7.48 -4.07
C VAL A 118 -12.77 6.87 -3.11
N PRO A 119 -13.12 5.58 -3.28
CA PRO A 119 -13.79 4.81 -2.24
C PRO A 119 -12.96 4.80 -0.95
N CYS A 120 -13.64 4.91 0.16
CA CYS A 120 -13.14 4.69 1.50
C CYS A 120 -13.95 3.55 2.11
N ILE A 121 -13.27 2.62 2.77
CA ILE A 121 -13.88 1.51 3.49
C ILE A 121 -13.38 1.48 4.93
N THR A 122 -14.11 0.82 5.82
CA THR A 122 -13.57 0.47 7.13
C THR A 122 -12.68 -0.76 7.00
N LEU A 123 -11.78 -0.97 7.96
CA LEU A 123 -10.99 -2.21 8.00
C LEU A 123 -11.85 -3.47 8.24
N ALA A 124 -13.10 -3.29 8.70
CA ALA A 124 -14.02 -4.39 8.99
C ALA A 124 -14.85 -4.83 7.77
N ASP A 125 -14.87 -4.04 6.70
CA ASP A 125 -15.56 -4.34 5.43
C ASP A 125 -14.77 -5.36 4.60
#